data_AF-A0A0C2M937-F1
#
_entry.id   AF-A0A0C2M937-F1
#
_cell.length_a   1.000
_cell.length_b   1.000
_cell.length_c   1.000
_cell.angle_alpha   90.00
_cell.angle_beta   90.00
_cell.angle_gamma   90.00
#
_symmetry.space_group_name_H-M   'P 1'
#
loop_
_entity.id
_entity.type
_entity.pdbx_description
1 polymer ?
#
loop_
_entity_poly.entity_id
_entity_poly.type
_entity_poly.pdbx_seq_one_letter_code
_entity_poly.pdbx_strand_id
1 'polypeptide(L)'
;MNNYLNNLISVLSDQTFINHLILEQKLTLYDDLKTTSLSIITEDLINTVFTERIALLNYIYESPKMEYYENPEYKRYLKVLSWIVYWFNCYNYLDQNNTDNIKNLFEENSLDSQNNLDEYYDMMISTFLSDTSTQPNILEQHLFYDLLEWFILIYEMKFIYRDIYSIVDNIHNILPYLF
;
A
#
# COMPACT_ATOMS: atom_id res chain seq x y z
N MET A 1 7.36 9.48 -4.71
CA MET A 1 6.81 8.33 -3.96
C MET A 1 7.32 8.31 -2.52
N ASN A 2 8.62 8.55 -2.28
CA ASN A 2 9.21 8.66 -0.95
C ASN A 2 8.44 9.56 0.05
N ASN A 3 8.28 10.85 -0.28
CA ASN A 3 7.58 11.80 0.58
C ASN A 3 6.14 11.39 0.89
N TYR A 4 5.46 10.72 -0.05
CA TYR A 4 4.09 10.25 0.15
C TYR A 4 4.02 9.14 1.20
N LEU A 5 4.88 8.12 1.09
CA LEU A 5 4.90 7.02 2.05
C LEU A 5 5.36 7.47 3.43
N ASN A 6 6.36 8.36 3.52
CA ASN A 6 6.77 8.93 4.80
C ASN A 6 5.65 9.74 5.47
N ASN A 7 4.90 10.52 4.69
CA ASN A 7 3.74 11.24 5.21
C ASN A 7 2.65 10.28 5.68
N LEU A 8 2.38 9.21 4.91
CA LEU A 8 1.40 8.20 5.27
C LEU A 8 1.79 7.48 6.57
N ILE A 9 3.05 7.04 6.69
CA ILE A 9 3.59 6.44 7.92
C ILE A 9 3.45 7.41 9.07
N SER A 10 3.89 8.67 8.89
CA SER A 10 3.84 9.70 9.93
C SER A 10 2.43 9.92 10.46
N VAL A 11 1.43 10.00 9.57
CA VAL A 11 0.02 10.20 9.96
C VAL A 11 -0.52 8.98 10.68
N LEU A 12 -0.25 7.77 10.18
CA LEU A 12 -0.74 6.53 10.79
C LEU A 12 -0.05 6.17 12.11
N SER A 13 1.14 6.71 12.36
CA SER A 13 1.89 6.59 13.62
C SER A 13 1.69 7.76 14.57
N ASP A 14 0.92 8.77 14.18
CA ASP A 14 0.76 9.99 14.98
C ASP A 14 -0.02 9.68 16.27
N GLN A 15 0.55 10.06 17.41
CA GLN A 15 -0.04 9.73 18.70
C GLN A 15 -1.38 10.45 18.91
N THR A 16 -1.56 11.65 18.35
CA THR A 16 -2.83 12.37 18.43
C THR A 16 -3.90 11.66 17.63
N PHE A 17 -3.59 11.22 16.41
CA PHE A 17 -4.46 10.37 15.59
C PHE A 17 -4.82 9.07 16.30
N ILE A 18 -3.83 8.35 16.83
CA ILE A 18 -4.03 7.07 17.54
C ILE A 18 -4.90 7.27 18.78
N ASN A 19 -4.61 8.28 19.60
CA ASN A 19 -5.39 8.58 20.79
C ASN A 19 -6.84 8.91 20.44
N HIS A 20 -7.06 9.72 19.39
CA HIS A 20 -8.40 10.04 18.92
C HIS A 20 -9.13 8.79 18.44
N LEU A 21 -8.46 7.91 17.70
CA LEU A 21 -9.04 6.67 17.20
C LEU A 21 -9.39 5.70 18.33
N ILE A 22 -8.53 5.57 19.35
CA ILE A 22 -8.78 4.71 20.53
C ILE A 22 -9.91 5.27 21.40
N LEU A 23 -9.92 6.58 21.66
CA LEU A 23 -10.87 7.20 22.57
C LEU A 23 -12.26 7.33 21.95
N GLU A 24 -12.32 7.71 20.68
CA GLU A 24 -13.60 7.99 20.03
C GLU A 24 -14.15 6.79 19.24
N GLN A 25 -13.30 5.78 18.98
CA GLN A 25 -13.62 4.59 18.17
C GLN A 25 -14.18 4.94 16.79
N LYS A 26 -13.92 6.15 16.31
CA LYS A 26 -14.41 6.68 15.03
C LYS A 26 -13.56 7.86 14.58
N LEU A 27 -13.57 8.11 13.27
CA LEU A 27 -13.10 9.37 12.71
C LEU A 27 -14.28 10.34 12.66
N THR A 28 -14.18 11.43 13.41
CA THR A 28 -15.20 12.50 13.51
C THR A 28 -15.56 13.11 12.16
N LEU A 29 -14.70 12.96 11.15
CA LEU A 29 -14.88 13.53 9.82
C LEU A 29 -16.18 13.08 9.12
N TYR A 30 -16.72 11.90 9.46
CA TYR A 30 -17.87 11.30 8.75
C TYR A 30 -19.12 11.11 9.63
N ASP A 31 -19.14 11.65 10.85
CA ASP A 31 -20.27 11.49 11.77
C ASP A 31 -21.58 12.06 11.21
N ASP A 32 -21.52 13.23 10.57
CA ASP A 32 -22.69 13.88 9.96
C ASP A 32 -23.22 13.08 8.76
N LEU A 33 -22.34 12.42 8.02
CA LEU A 33 -22.69 11.59 6.86
C LEU A 33 -23.39 10.29 7.29
N LYS A 34 -22.95 9.66 8.39
CA LYS A 34 -23.56 8.44 8.94
C LYS A 34 -24.99 8.65 9.41
N THR A 35 -25.29 9.79 10.02
CA THR A 35 -26.60 10.03 10.65
C THR A 35 -27.70 10.46 9.68
N THR A 36 -27.36 11.07 8.55
CA THR A 36 -28.36 11.65 7.63
C THR A 36 -28.34 11.05 6.23
N SER A 37 -27.17 10.76 5.67
CA SER A 37 -27.02 10.43 4.25
C SER A 37 -26.84 8.93 3.99
N LEU A 38 -26.14 8.23 4.89
CA LEU A 38 -25.90 6.78 4.77
C LEU A 38 -27.10 5.93 5.18
N SER A 39 -28.09 6.49 5.88
CA SER A 39 -29.31 5.75 6.26
C SER A 39 -30.14 5.26 5.06
N ILE A 40 -29.93 5.86 3.88
CA ILE A 40 -30.54 5.45 2.61
C ILE A 40 -29.81 4.23 2.02
N ILE A 41 -28.53 4.05 2.35
CA ILE A 41 -27.71 2.96 1.85
C ILE A 41 -27.91 1.76 2.77
N THR A 42 -28.50 0.69 2.24
CA THR A 42 -28.72 -0.52 3.02
C THR A 42 -27.42 -1.28 3.27
N GLU A 43 -27.34 -1.98 4.40
CA GLU A 43 -26.21 -2.86 4.72
C GLU A 43 -25.96 -3.89 3.60
N ASP A 44 -27.02 -4.42 2.99
CA ASP A 44 -26.93 -5.35 1.86
C ASP A 44 -26.26 -4.72 0.63
N LEU A 45 -26.55 -3.45 0.34
CA LEU A 45 -25.91 -2.72 -0.76
C LEU A 45 -24.43 -2.48 -0.48
N ILE A 46 -24.11 -2.05 0.75
CA ILE A 46 -22.72 -1.89 1.21
C ILE A 46 -21.96 -3.21 1.04
N ASN A 47 -22.52 -4.31 1.54
CA ASN A 47 -21.92 -5.64 1.45
C ASN A 47 -21.70 -6.07 0.00
N THR A 48 -22.70 -5.89 -0.86
CA THR A 48 -22.58 -6.23 -2.28
C THR A 48 -21.45 -5.46 -2.96
N VAL A 49 -21.39 -4.13 -2.78
CA VAL A 49 -20.35 -3.29 -3.38
C VAL A 49 -18.96 -3.69 -2.90
N PHE A 50 -18.77 -3.91 -1.59
CA PHE A 50 -17.46 -4.31 -1.06
C PHE A 50 -17.07 -5.71 -1.49
N THR A 51 -17.99 -6.68 -1.50
CA THR A 51 -17.71 -8.03 -2.00
C THR A 51 -17.30 -8.02 -3.47
N GLU A 52 -17.99 -7.25 -4.32
CA GLU A 52 -17.64 -7.12 -5.75
C GLU A 52 -16.29 -6.43 -5.95
N ARG A 53 -15.99 -5.35 -5.20
CA ARG A 53 -14.69 -4.67 -5.29
C ARG A 53 -13.54 -5.55 -4.82
N ILE A 54 -13.72 -6.29 -3.71
CA ILE A 54 -12.72 -7.25 -3.23
C ILE A 54 -12.47 -8.33 -4.28
N ALA A 55 -13.54 -8.89 -4.87
CA ALA A 55 -13.42 -9.91 -5.91
C ALA A 55 -12.67 -9.38 -7.15
N LEU A 56 -12.95 -8.14 -7.57
CA LEU A 56 -12.26 -7.50 -8.68
C LEU A 56 -10.76 -7.31 -8.39
N LEU A 57 -10.42 -6.80 -7.21
CA LEU A 57 -9.03 -6.62 -6.82
C LEU A 57 -8.31 -7.97 -6.76
N ASN A 58 -8.91 -8.99 -6.16
CA ASN A 58 -8.33 -10.34 -6.13
C ASN A 58 -8.04 -10.87 -7.53
N TYR A 59 -8.99 -10.74 -8.46
CA TYR A 59 -8.80 -11.15 -9.85
C TYR A 59 -7.62 -10.44 -10.52
N ILE A 60 -7.44 -9.13 -10.27
CA ILE A 60 -6.33 -8.34 -10.81
C ILE A 60 -4.97 -8.86 -10.29
N TYR A 61 -4.92 -9.30 -9.03
CA TYR A 61 -3.70 -9.82 -8.38
C TYR A 61 -3.39 -11.28 -8.71
N GLU A 62 -4.39 -12.13 -8.95
CA GLU A 62 -4.20 -13.51 -9.39
C GLU A 62 -3.66 -13.61 -10.83
N SER A 63 -3.82 -12.55 -11.62
CA SER A 63 -3.24 -12.47 -12.97
C SER A 63 -1.71 -12.48 -12.91
N PRO A 64 -1.01 -13.25 -13.78
CA PRO A 64 0.45 -13.29 -13.82
C PRO A 64 1.02 -11.91 -14.20
N LYS A 65 1.34 -11.09 -13.19
CA LYS A 65 1.93 -9.75 -13.34
C LYS A 65 3.37 -9.64 -12.82
N MET A 66 3.95 -10.73 -12.34
CA MET A 66 5.32 -10.73 -11.81
C MET A 66 6.32 -11.19 -12.87
N GLU A 67 6.46 -10.43 -13.94
CA GLU A 67 7.68 -10.48 -14.73
C GLU A 67 8.61 -9.35 -14.27
N TYR A 68 9.60 -9.74 -13.47
CA TYR A 68 10.88 -9.06 -13.21
C TYR A 68 10.88 -7.52 -13.37
N TYR A 69 10.45 -6.81 -12.32
CA TYR A 69 10.74 -5.39 -12.21
C TYR A 69 12.23 -5.19 -11.89
N GLU A 70 12.93 -4.35 -12.64
CA GLU A 70 14.36 -4.12 -12.44
C GLU A 70 14.63 -3.00 -11.43
N ASN A 71 13.66 -2.11 -11.15
CA ASN A 71 13.88 -0.97 -10.26
C ASN A 71 13.79 -1.36 -8.76
N PRO A 72 14.93 -1.40 -8.03
CA PRO A 72 14.95 -1.78 -6.61
C PRO A 72 14.26 -0.74 -5.72
N GLU A 73 14.30 0.54 -6.10
CA GLU A 73 13.64 1.61 -5.36
C GLU A 73 12.11 1.46 -5.43
N TYR A 74 11.60 1.14 -6.60
CA TYR A 74 10.17 0.91 -6.81
C TYR A 74 9.66 -0.33 -6.04
N LYS A 75 10.41 -1.44 -6.09
CA LYS A 75 10.13 -2.64 -5.27
C LYS A 75 10.07 -2.33 -3.78
N ARG A 76 10.98 -1.48 -3.30
CA ARG A 76 10.98 -1.03 -1.90
C ARG A 76 9.70 -0.27 -1.56
N TYR A 77 9.24 0.63 -2.43
CA TYR A 77 7.98 1.34 -2.21
C TYR A 77 6.78 0.41 -2.18
N LEU A 78 6.73 -0.58 -3.07
CA LEU A 78 5.68 -1.60 -3.07
C LEU A 78 5.68 -2.44 -1.79
N LYS A 79 6.86 -2.86 -1.33
CA LYS A 79 7.02 -3.59 -0.07
C LYS A 79 6.52 -2.78 1.12
N VAL A 80 6.96 -1.53 1.23
CA VAL A 80 6.56 -0.61 2.30
C VAL A 80 5.05 -0.39 2.29
N LEU A 81 4.46 -0.08 1.12
CA LEU A 81 3.02 0.12 1.02
C LEU A 81 2.24 -1.15 1.35
N SER A 82 2.73 -2.33 0.94
CA SER A 82 2.11 -3.62 1.29
C SER A 82 2.08 -3.84 2.80
N TRP A 83 3.16 -3.52 3.51
CA TRP A 83 3.19 -3.58 4.97
C TRP A 83 2.23 -2.58 5.61
N ILE A 84 2.14 -1.35 5.10
CA ILE A 84 1.18 -0.35 5.59
C ILE A 84 -0.25 -0.87 5.42
N VAL A 85 -0.60 -1.38 4.23
CA VAL A 85 -1.93 -1.93 3.94
C VAL A 85 -2.26 -3.08 4.89
N TYR A 86 -1.32 -4.01 5.07
CA TYR A 86 -1.48 -5.15 5.97
C TYR A 86 -1.74 -4.72 7.41
N TRP A 87 -0.86 -3.89 7.99
CA TRP A 87 -0.99 -3.47 9.38
C TRP A 87 -2.23 -2.59 9.59
N PHE A 88 -2.55 -1.74 8.63
CA PHE A 88 -3.75 -0.90 8.69
C PHE A 88 -5.04 -1.73 8.67
N ASN A 89 -5.08 -2.80 7.87
CA ASN A 89 -6.21 -3.75 7.88
C ASN A 89 -6.40 -4.38 9.26
N CYS A 90 -5.31 -4.74 9.95
CA CYS A 90 -5.34 -5.42 11.23
C CYS A 90 -5.60 -4.50 12.43
N TYR A 91 -4.96 -3.32 12.49
CA TYR A 91 -4.89 -2.51 13.71
C TYR A 91 -5.36 -1.06 13.55
N ASN A 92 -5.73 -0.61 12.35
CA ASN A 92 -6.19 0.76 12.04
C ASN A 92 -5.14 1.87 12.19
N TYR A 93 -3.97 1.58 12.76
CA TYR A 93 -2.85 2.50 12.94
C TYR A 93 -1.53 1.71 12.94
N LEU A 94 -0.41 2.44 12.89
CA LEU A 94 0.91 1.87 13.05
C LEU A 94 1.39 2.14 14.48
N ASP A 95 1.53 1.09 15.28
CA ASP A 95 2.21 1.23 16.56
C ASP A 95 3.71 1.55 16.36
N GLN A 96 4.40 1.89 17.44
CA GLN A 96 5.80 2.26 17.36
C GLN A 96 6.67 1.14 16.77
N ASN A 97 6.40 -0.11 17.16
CA ASN A 97 7.15 -1.26 16.68
C ASN A 97 6.98 -1.47 15.17
N ASN A 98 5.74 -1.38 14.66
CA ASN A 98 5.43 -1.51 13.24
C ASN A 98 5.98 -0.32 12.44
N THR A 99 5.93 0.88 13.02
CA THR A 99 6.52 2.09 12.43
C THR A 99 8.02 1.95 12.27
N ASP A 100 8.71 1.49 13.30
CA ASP A 100 10.16 1.30 13.29
C ASP A 100 10.55 0.20 12.29
N ASN A 101 9.80 -0.92 12.25
CA ASN A 101 10.01 -1.98 11.27
C ASN A 101 9.87 -1.46 9.82
N ILE A 102 8.84 -0.66 9.54
CA ILE A 102 8.62 -0.09 8.20
C ILE A 102 9.71 0.93 7.84
N LYS A 103 10.15 1.76 8.80
CA LYS A 103 11.25 2.72 8.57
C LYS A 103 12.57 2.01 8.30
N ASN A 104 12.89 0.95 9.04
CA ASN A 104 14.09 0.15 8.81
C ASN A 104 14.06 -0.46 7.40
N LEU A 105 12.92 -1.01 6.95
CA LEU A 105 12.76 -1.50 5.57
C LEU A 105 12.96 -0.39 4.51
N PHE A 106 12.66 0.84 4.87
CA PHE A 106 12.85 2.02 4.03
C PHE A 106 14.33 2.43 3.93
N GLU A 107 15.07 2.32 5.03
CA GLU A 107 16.46 2.79 5.20
C GLU A 107 17.53 1.74 4.87
N GLU A 108 17.34 0.46 5.25
CA GLU A 108 18.36 -0.61 5.19
C GLU A 108 18.91 -0.88 3.79
N ASN A 109 18.15 -0.60 2.73
CA ASN A 109 18.61 -0.83 1.35
C ASN A 109 19.27 0.40 0.68
N SER A 110 19.48 1.49 1.42
CA SER A 110 20.24 2.64 0.90
C SER A 110 21.75 2.41 0.89
N LEU A 111 22.25 1.54 1.78
CA LEU A 111 23.69 1.28 1.99
C LEU A 111 24.32 0.37 0.91
N ASP A 112 23.54 -0.48 0.25
CA ASP A 112 24.06 -1.37 -0.80
C ASP A 112 24.33 -0.66 -2.14
N SER A 113 23.86 0.57 -2.31
CA SER A 113 24.07 1.35 -3.54
C SER A 113 25.38 2.16 -3.57
N GLN A 114 26.12 2.24 -2.46
CA GLN A 114 27.31 3.10 -2.36
C GLN A 114 28.67 2.37 -2.39
N ASN A 115 28.72 1.04 -2.43
CA ASN A 115 29.99 0.30 -2.26
C ASN A 115 30.50 -0.49 -3.48
N ASN A 116 30.02 -0.27 -4.71
CA ASN A 116 30.57 -0.93 -5.90
C ASN A 116 30.75 0.02 -7.11
N LEU A 117 31.33 1.20 -6.88
CA LEU A 117 31.84 2.06 -7.96
C LEU A 117 33.27 2.48 -7.65
N ASP A 118 34.16 1.49 -7.56
CA ASP A 118 35.57 1.70 -7.88
C ASP A 118 36.10 0.43 -8.55
N GLU A 119 36.81 0.63 -9.66
CA GLU A 119 37.50 -0.37 -10.49
C GLU A 119 36.65 -1.17 -11.50
N TYR A 120 36.33 -0.57 -12.66
CA TYR A 120 36.88 -1.01 -13.97
C TYR A 120 36.41 -0.07 -15.09
N TYR A 121 37.05 1.11 -15.19
CA TYR A 121 37.07 1.87 -16.45
C TYR A 121 38.33 1.43 -17.21
N ASP A 122 38.22 0.38 -18.02
CA ASP A 122 38.80 0.46 -19.36
C ASP A 122 38.29 -0.66 -20.27
N MET A 123 38.16 -0.29 -21.55
CA MET A 123 38.16 -1.15 -22.72
C MET A 123 36.82 -1.70 -23.26
N MET A 124 36.47 -1.07 -24.39
CA MET A 124 35.78 -1.59 -25.57
C MET A 124 34.26 -1.54 -25.68
N ILE A 125 33.85 -0.45 -26.33
CA ILE A 125 32.73 -0.33 -27.28
C ILE A 125 32.52 -1.63 -28.07
N SER A 126 31.34 -2.22 -27.94
CA SER A 126 30.74 -3.11 -28.94
C SER A 126 29.24 -2.82 -29.01
N THR A 127 28.87 -2.10 -30.06
CA THR A 127 27.52 -1.87 -30.56
C THR A 127 26.62 -3.10 -30.47
N PHE A 128 25.56 -3.02 -29.66
CA PHE A 128 24.29 -3.65 -29.98
C PHE A 128 23.22 -2.56 -29.99
N LEU A 129 22.85 -2.13 -31.19
CA LEU A 129 21.52 -1.58 -31.43
C LEU A 129 20.53 -2.71 -31.16
N SER A 130 19.73 -2.57 -30.11
CA SER A 130 18.41 -3.17 -30.05
C SER A 130 17.43 -2.08 -29.64
N ASP A 131 16.86 -1.43 -30.66
CA ASP A 131 15.57 -0.76 -30.53
C ASP A 131 14.53 -1.81 -30.14
N THR A 132 14.07 -1.77 -28.89
CA THR A 132 12.67 -1.95 -28.42
C THR A 132 12.66 -2.27 -26.92
N SER A 133 12.21 -1.33 -26.09
CA SER A 133 11.22 -1.58 -25.00
C SER A 133 11.01 -0.32 -24.16
N THR A 134 10.10 0.53 -24.59
CA THR A 134 9.62 1.70 -23.82
C THR A 134 8.44 1.34 -22.90
N GLN A 135 8.25 0.05 -22.59
CA GLN A 135 7.10 -0.47 -21.82
C GLN A 135 7.27 -0.72 -20.29
N PRO A 136 8.44 -0.61 -19.63
CA PRO A 136 8.53 -0.95 -18.20
C PRO A 136 7.68 -0.04 -17.28
N ASN A 137 7.50 1.24 -17.64
CA ASN A 137 6.88 2.22 -16.73
C ASN A 137 5.37 2.06 -16.50
N ILE A 138 4.62 1.46 -17.44
CA ILE A 138 3.15 1.39 -17.32
C ILE A 138 2.76 0.31 -16.31
N LEU A 139 3.38 -0.87 -16.39
CA LEU A 139 3.14 -2.01 -15.49
C LEU A 139 3.56 -1.72 -14.05
N GLU A 140 4.70 -1.06 -13.86
CA GLU A 140 5.13 -0.58 -12.54
C GLU A 140 4.05 0.33 -11.96
N GLN A 141 3.65 1.40 -12.65
CA GLN A 141 2.67 2.34 -12.15
C GLN A 141 1.35 1.67 -11.69
N HIS A 142 0.90 0.59 -12.32
CA HIS A 142 -0.32 -0.14 -11.92
C HIS A 142 -0.25 -0.76 -10.52
N LEU A 143 0.85 -1.40 -10.13
CA LEU A 143 0.89 -2.15 -8.87
C LEU A 143 0.82 -1.27 -7.62
N PHE A 144 1.43 -0.08 -7.69
CA PHE A 144 1.33 0.88 -6.59
C PHE A 144 -0.10 1.40 -6.46
N TYR A 145 -0.78 1.64 -7.58
CA TYR A 145 -2.19 2.03 -7.55
C TYR A 145 -3.07 0.89 -7.04
N ASP A 146 -2.82 -0.35 -7.45
CA ASP A 146 -3.56 -1.52 -6.96
C ASP A 146 -3.43 -1.63 -5.41
N LEU A 147 -2.23 -1.40 -4.84
CA LEU A 147 -2.03 -1.36 -3.38
C LEU A 147 -2.71 -0.16 -2.71
N LEU A 148 -2.70 0.99 -3.38
CA LEU A 148 -3.38 2.18 -2.87
C LEU A 148 -4.91 2.00 -2.90
N GLU A 149 -5.45 1.31 -3.90
CA GLU A 149 -6.86 0.95 -3.97
C GLU A 149 -7.25 0.03 -2.81
N TRP A 150 -6.40 -0.93 -2.46
CA TRP A 150 -6.58 -1.72 -1.24
C TRP A 150 -6.62 -0.84 0.02
N PHE A 151 -5.67 0.08 0.16
CA PHE A 151 -5.66 1.01 1.30
C PHE A 151 -6.95 1.82 1.38
N ILE A 152 -7.40 2.40 0.26
CA ILE A 152 -8.63 3.19 0.17
C ILE A 152 -9.84 2.33 0.53
N LEU A 153 -9.94 1.12 -0.03
CA LEU A 153 -11.04 0.19 0.25
C LEU A 153 -11.15 -0.09 1.75
N ILE A 154 -10.04 -0.43 2.40
CA ILE A 154 -9.98 -0.71 3.84
C ILE A 154 -10.39 0.52 4.66
N TYR A 155 -9.91 1.70 4.25
CA TYR A 155 -10.28 2.96 4.88
C TYR A 155 -11.80 3.23 4.78
N GLU A 156 -12.36 3.11 3.57
CA GLU A 156 -13.78 3.31 3.31
C GLU A 156 -14.64 2.31 4.11
N MET A 157 -14.25 1.04 4.16
CA MET A 157 -14.92 0.03 4.97
C MET A 157 -14.91 0.43 6.44
N LYS A 158 -13.74 0.72 7.02
CA LYS A 158 -13.59 0.93 8.46
C LYS A 158 -14.21 2.23 8.95
N PHE A 159 -14.09 3.31 8.18
CA PHE A 159 -14.38 4.65 8.67
C PHE A 159 -15.62 5.31 8.05
N ILE A 160 -16.00 4.92 6.83
CA ILE A 160 -17.12 5.55 6.13
C ILE A 160 -18.37 4.66 6.23
N TYR A 161 -18.30 3.43 5.74
CA TYR A 161 -19.49 2.62 5.49
C TYR A 161 -19.82 1.60 6.57
N ARG A 162 -18.81 0.98 7.20
CA ARG A 162 -19.00 0.00 8.28
C ARG A 162 -18.43 0.52 9.59
N ASP A 163 -17.61 -0.29 10.24
CA ASP A 163 -17.06 -0.10 11.58
C ASP A 163 -15.55 -0.35 11.61
N ILE A 164 -14.89 0.18 12.64
CA ILE A 164 -13.44 0.14 12.80
C ILE A 164 -12.85 -1.27 12.94
N TYR A 165 -13.67 -2.29 13.22
CA TYR A 165 -13.27 -3.69 13.33
C TYR A 165 -13.46 -4.47 12.04
N SER A 166 -14.01 -3.85 10.98
CA SER A 166 -14.11 -4.47 9.66
C SER A 166 -12.71 -4.82 9.13
N ILE A 167 -12.53 -6.08 8.72
CA ILE A 167 -11.28 -6.64 8.21
C ILE A 167 -11.55 -7.23 6.83
N VAL A 168 -10.61 -7.02 5.90
CA VAL A 168 -10.57 -7.79 4.65
C VAL A 168 -9.84 -9.10 4.93
N ASP A 169 -10.56 -10.20 4.81
CA ASP A 169 -9.99 -11.54 4.98
C ASP A 169 -8.96 -11.85 3.89
N ASN A 170 -7.98 -12.70 4.24
CA ASN A 170 -6.96 -13.21 3.31
C ASN A 170 -6.06 -12.13 2.66
N ILE A 171 -6.00 -10.91 3.20
CA ILE A 171 -5.16 -9.84 2.64
C ILE A 171 -3.68 -10.23 2.51
N HIS A 172 -3.19 -11.09 3.41
CA HIS A 172 -1.82 -11.60 3.40
C HIS A 172 -1.52 -12.52 2.21
N ASN A 173 -2.54 -13.18 1.65
CA ASN A 173 -2.41 -14.02 0.46
C ASN A 173 -2.42 -13.19 -0.83
N ILE A 174 -2.93 -11.96 -0.75
CA ILE A 174 -3.14 -11.08 -1.90
C ILE A 174 -1.96 -10.11 -2.08
N LEU A 175 -1.32 -9.71 -0.96
CA LEU A 175 -0.22 -8.75 -0.98
C LEU A 175 1.10 -9.42 -1.39
N PRO A 176 1.60 -9.19 -2.62
CA PRO A 176 2.67 -9.99 -3.19
C PRO A 176 4.06 -9.74 -2.57
N TYR A 177 4.18 -8.70 -1.76
CA TYR A 177 5.48 -8.18 -1.26
C TYR A 177 5.63 -8.32 0.25
N LEU A 178 4.77 -9.10 0.91
CA LEU A 178 4.90 -9.40 2.34
C LEU A 178 5.98 -10.46 2.64
N PHE A 179 6.36 -11.29 1.65
CA PHE A 179 7.29 -12.42 1.80
C PHE A 179 8.41 -12.38 0.75
#